data_AF-A0A0B5HX13-F1
#
_entry.id   AF-A0A0B5HX13-F1
#
_cell.length_a   1.000
_cell.length_b   1.000
_cell.length_c   1.000
_cell.angle_alpha   90.00
_cell.angle_beta   90.00
_cell.angle_gamma   90.00
#
_symmetry.space_group_name_H-M   'P 1'
#
loop_
_entity.id
_entity.type
_entity.pdbx_description
1 polymer ?
#
loop_
_entity_poly.entity_id
_entity_poly.type
_entity_poly.pdbx_seq_one_letter_code
_entity_poly.pdbx_strand_id
1 'polypeptide(L)'
;MKKFYFLVLLVFLFNGCSQPSDSAYSENVELSLDQIKELTEESPDTNVSVTFFGENSIQRNIEKIKTSCKKDFPIQPYYLIEIQKTAGNIVLWLSVDSQQVVCSVRKGIKVDSCFSELDCDDGLVSTIDKCEGTPRTCSHGRITECRGGDNFCPSNCTADLDGDCVRQCTSNDDCSDENILTEDICYGLIKVCTFKPLDKKEAGICEELADCEDDNPCTIDSCTDSKCSHDPLINGTFCDDRKECFDGACVSVTENEMVVKNIEAEQSGEREVKITWTTNKQGDSTVKYGVWPNASYDNIEEIKEYVVDHEVLLQNISVGKKYVFKVRSADRFGQTASEVGGDRETFTLCLEECDDGNSCTIDSCNISLGACESKTDTSIEGCTQ
;
A
#
# COMPACT_ATOMS: atom_id res chain seq x y z
N MET A 1 -7.96 79.81 31.12
CA MET A 1 -7.89 80.52 32.43
C MET A 1 -8.27 79.54 33.53
N LYS A 2 -7.41 79.40 34.55
CA LYS A 2 -7.63 78.83 35.91
C LYS A 2 -8.07 77.35 35.99
N LYS A 3 -7.17 76.43 36.36
CA LYS A 3 -6.67 76.07 37.73
C LYS A 3 -7.43 74.84 38.25
N PHE A 4 -6.75 73.71 38.37
CA PHE A 4 -6.83 72.87 39.58
C PHE A 4 -5.48 72.13 39.76
N TYR A 5 -4.81 72.50 40.85
CA TYR A 5 -3.62 71.92 41.45
C TYR A 5 -4.05 70.82 42.44
N PHE A 6 -3.21 69.78 42.66
CA PHE A 6 -2.89 69.06 43.92
C PHE A 6 -2.19 67.75 43.51
N LEU A 7 -0.89 67.44 43.74
CA LEU A 7 0.01 67.46 44.91
C LEU A 7 -0.42 66.54 46.06
N VAL A 8 0.06 65.29 46.06
CA VAL A 8 0.41 64.55 47.31
C VAL A 8 1.70 63.77 47.10
N LEU A 9 2.63 64.06 47.99
CA LEU A 9 3.98 63.53 48.17
C LEU A 9 3.90 62.61 49.40
N LEU A 10 4.32 61.34 49.31
CA LEU A 10 4.67 60.56 50.51
C LEU A 10 5.56 59.36 50.16
N VAL A 11 6.75 59.41 50.76
CA VAL A 11 7.84 58.45 50.73
C VAL A 11 7.56 57.33 51.73
N PHE A 12 7.70 56.07 51.33
CA PHE A 12 8.08 54.98 52.24
C PHE A 12 9.05 54.03 51.53
N LEU A 13 10.24 53.90 52.12
CA LEU A 13 11.23 52.88 51.82
C LEU A 13 10.83 51.59 52.53
N PHE A 14 10.73 50.47 51.80
CA PHE A 14 11.14 49.17 52.31
C PHE A 14 11.78 48.37 51.19
N ASN A 15 13.05 47.99 51.42
CA ASN A 15 13.74 46.95 50.69
C ASN A 15 13.07 45.60 50.99
N GLY A 16 12.84 44.81 49.96
CA GLY A 16 12.45 43.40 50.06
C GLY A 16 12.62 42.74 48.70
N CYS A 17 13.70 41.97 48.54
CA CYS A 17 14.00 41.18 47.35
C CYS A 17 12.92 40.11 47.07
N SER A 18 12.60 39.89 45.79
CA SER A 18 12.86 38.62 45.08
C SER A 18 12.20 38.65 43.69
N GLN A 19 13.00 38.43 42.64
CA GLN A 19 12.50 37.97 41.33
C GLN A 19 12.27 36.45 41.40
N PRO A 20 11.38 35.86 40.58
CA PRO A 20 11.79 35.50 39.23
C PRO A 20 10.74 35.77 38.13
N SER A 21 11.29 35.94 36.94
CA SER A 21 10.72 35.78 35.60
C SER A 21 9.33 35.13 35.49
N ASP A 22 8.35 35.93 35.07
CA ASP A 22 7.28 35.47 34.20
C ASP A 22 7.39 36.25 32.89
N SER A 23 7.52 35.51 31.78
CA SER A 23 7.52 36.03 30.42
C SER A 23 6.14 36.64 30.11
N ALA A 24 5.97 37.91 30.46
CA ALA A 24 4.81 38.69 30.06
C ALA A 24 4.90 38.98 28.55
N TYR A 25 4.05 38.31 27.76
CA TYR A 25 3.80 38.64 26.37
C TYR A 25 3.45 40.14 26.25
N SER A 26 4.23 40.88 25.47
CA SER A 26 3.98 42.29 25.15
C SER A 26 3.78 42.44 23.64
N GLU A 27 2.57 42.79 23.24
CA GLU A 27 2.23 43.18 21.88
C GLU A 27 2.13 44.70 21.76
N ASN A 28 2.70 45.23 20.69
CA ASN A 28 2.53 46.63 20.31
C ASN A 28 1.13 46.76 19.72
N VAL A 29 0.29 47.61 20.31
CA VAL A 29 -0.99 47.95 19.70
C VAL A 29 -1.06 49.45 19.55
N GLU A 30 -1.15 49.91 18.30
CA GLU A 30 -1.24 51.32 17.97
C GLU A 30 -2.65 51.81 18.30
N LEU A 31 -2.77 52.47 19.46
CA LEU A 31 -4.02 53.06 19.94
C LEU A 31 -4.11 54.54 19.55
N SER A 32 -5.24 54.97 18.99
CA SER A 32 -5.51 56.38 18.73
C SER A 32 -5.85 57.14 20.03
N LEU A 33 -5.66 58.46 20.04
CA LEU A 33 -6.00 59.33 21.18
C LEU A 33 -7.48 59.26 21.56
N ASP A 34 -8.37 59.02 20.60
CA ASP A 34 -9.80 58.89 20.84
C ASP A 34 -10.16 57.54 21.48
N GLN A 35 -9.49 56.45 21.07
CA GLN A 35 -9.63 55.14 21.71
C GLN A 35 -9.11 55.16 23.16
N ILE A 36 -8.07 55.95 23.44
CA ILE A 36 -7.55 56.13 24.80
C ILE A 36 -8.57 56.87 25.68
N LYS A 37 -9.27 57.87 25.14
CA LYS A 37 -10.32 58.62 25.86
C LYS A 37 -11.53 57.74 26.18
N GLU A 38 -12.02 56.99 25.20
CA GLU A 38 -13.14 56.06 25.36
C GLU A 38 -12.84 55.01 26.45
N LEU A 39 -11.61 54.49 26.46
CA LEU A 39 -11.15 53.57 27.51
C LEU A 39 -11.09 54.22 28.90
N THR A 40 -10.81 55.52 29.03
CA THR A 40 -10.77 56.19 30.35
C THR A 40 -12.14 56.63 30.87
N GLU A 41 -13.16 56.75 30.02
CA GLU A 41 -14.48 57.27 30.40
C GLU A 41 -15.47 56.17 30.83
N GLU A 42 -15.34 54.93 30.35
CA GLU A 42 -16.30 53.83 30.62
C GLU A 42 -16.05 53.02 31.91
N SER A 43 -14.99 53.27 32.69
CA SER A 43 -14.63 52.39 33.81
C SER A 43 -14.21 53.15 35.08
N PRO A 44 -14.99 53.09 36.19
CA PRO A 44 -14.68 53.79 37.45
C PRO A 44 -13.43 53.27 38.19
N ASP A 45 -12.86 52.13 37.78
CA ASP A 45 -11.68 51.50 38.38
C ASP A 45 -10.36 51.81 37.65
N THR A 46 -10.32 52.91 36.88
CA THR A 46 -9.13 53.28 36.09
C THR A 46 -8.21 54.19 36.89
N ASN A 47 -6.97 53.75 37.13
CA ASN A 47 -5.93 54.61 37.71
C ASN A 47 -4.96 55.06 36.62
N VAL A 48 -4.77 56.37 36.48
CA VAL A 48 -3.88 56.97 35.49
C VAL A 48 -2.74 57.68 36.20
N SER A 49 -1.50 57.25 35.92
CA SER A 49 -0.30 57.93 36.38
C SER A 49 0.48 58.52 35.21
N VAL A 50 0.97 59.75 35.38
CA VAL A 50 1.76 60.47 34.38
C VAL A 50 3.13 60.82 34.96
N THR A 51 4.19 60.39 34.29
CA THR A 51 5.57 60.64 34.70
C THR A 51 6.35 61.34 33.59
N PHE A 52 7.06 62.42 33.93
CA PHE A 52 7.91 63.13 32.97
C PHE A 52 9.33 62.53 32.92
N PHE A 53 9.83 62.32 31.70
CA PHE A 53 11.19 61.87 31.44
C PHE A 53 11.92 62.87 30.54
N GLY A 54 12.95 63.52 31.09
CA GLY A 54 13.88 64.34 30.32
C GLY A 54 14.89 63.50 29.52
N GLU A 55 15.59 64.14 28.59
CA GLU A 55 16.52 63.50 27.64
C GLU A 55 17.55 62.58 28.31
N ASN A 56 18.19 63.02 29.40
CA ASN A 56 19.17 62.21 30.12
C ASN A 56 18.57 60.91 30.70
N SER A 57 17.32 60.95 31.13
CA SER A 57 16.62 59.78 31.66
C SER A 57 16.18 58.84 30.54
N ILE A 58 15.79 59.38 29.39
CA ILE A 58 15.48 58.61 28.17
C ILE A 58 16.73 57.92 27.65
N GLN A 59 17.84 58.66 27.49
CA GLN A 59 19.11 58.13 27.03
C GLN A 59 19.62 56.98 27.91
N ARG A 60 19.48 57.10 29.24
CA ARG A 60 19.88 56.05 30.19
C ARG A 60 19.07 54.76 30.04
N ASN A 61 17.81 54.86 29.62
CA ASN A 61 16.88 53.72 29.55
C ASN A 61 16.54 53.32 28.10
N ILE A 62 17.26 53.88 27.11
CA ILE A 62 16.85 53.84 25.71
C ILE A 62 16.73 52.42 25.16
N GLU A 63 17.65 51.53 25.52
CA GLU A 63 17.61 50.13 25.07
C GLU A 63 16.37 49.40 25.57
N LYS A 64 16.00 49.58 26.85
CA LYS A 64 14.78 48.97 27.41
C LYS A 64 13.52 49.52 26.76
N ILE A 65 13.49 50.82 26.47
CA ILE A 65 12.35 51.48 25.83
C ILE A 65 12.22 50.99 24.38
N LYS A 66 13.32 50.93 23.62
CA LYS A 66 13.34 50.38 22.26
C LYS A 66 12.88 48.92 22.22
N THR A 67 13.34 48.08 23.16
CA THR A 67 12.87 46.70 23.27
C THR A 67 11.37 46.63 23.54
N SER A 68 10.86 47.46 24.45
CA SER A 68 9.43 47.46 24.80
C SER A 68 8.54 47.98 23.66
N CYS A 69 9.01 48.98 22.91
CA CYS A 69 8.27 49.60 21.80
C CYS A 69 8.48 48.89 20.45
N LYS A 70 9.46 47.98 20.38
CA LYS A 70 9.97 47.31 19.16
C LYS A 70 10.18 48.25 17.97
N LYS A 71 10.59 49.49 18.23
CA LYS A 71 10.93 50.49 17.22
C LYS A 71 11.97 51.47 17.75
N ASP A 72 12.60 52.19 16.83
CA ASP A 72 13.48 53.28 17.19
C ASP A 72 12.72 54.38 17.96
N PHE A 73 13.39 54.90 18.97
CA PHE A 73 12.83 55.86 19.90
C PHE A 73 13.79 57.06 20.00
N PRO A 74 13.38 58.26 19.56
CA PRO A 74 14.23 59.44 19.60
C PRO A 74 14.62 59.85 21.04
N ILE A 75 15.83 60.38 21.21
CA ILE A 75 16.26 60.96 22.50
C ILE A 75 15.78 62.41 22.55
N GLN A 76 14.62 62.61 23.18
CA GLN A 76 13.97 63.89 23.41
C GLN A 76 13.09 63.75 24.68
N PRO A 77 12.47 64.80 25.24
CA PRO A 77 11.61 64.66 26.42
C PRO A 77 10.24 64.01 26.12
N TYR A 78 9.76 63.19 27.06
CA TYR A 78 8.48 62.47 26.96
C TYR A 78 7.67 62.48 28.25
N TYR A 79 6.35 62.37 28.13
CA TYR A 79 5.48 61.90 29.20
C TYR A 79 5.21 60.41 29.03
N LEU A 80 5.45 59.64 30.10
CA LEU A 80 4.99 58.27 30.23
C LEU A 80 3.62 58.30 30.92
N ILE A 81 2.59 57.81 30.22
CA ILE A 81 1.24 57.69 30.75
C ILE A 81 0.96 56.21 30.95
N GLU A 82 0.76 55.81 32.19
CA GLU A 82 0.39 54.44 32.54
C GLU A 82 -1.08 54.43 32.99
N ILE A 83 -1.88 53.65 32.28
CA ILE A 83 -3.30 53.46 32.56
C ILE A 83 -3.44 52.04 33.10
N GLN A 84 -3.76 51.94 34.39
CA GLN A 84 -3.96 50.68 35.08
C GLN A 84 -5.45 50.35 35.12
N LYS A 85 -5.80 49.17 34.61
CA LYS A 85 -7.13 48.57 34.70
C LYS A 85 -7.02 47.16 35.28
N THR A 86 -8.12 46.65 35.81
CA THR A 86 -8.26 45.25 36.25
C THR A 86 -7.95 44.24 35.13
N ALA A 87 -8.21 44.60 33.87
CA ALA A 87 -7.96 43.76 32.69
C ALA A 87 -6.55 43.89 32.08
N GLY A 88 -5.67 44.73 32.63
CA GLY A 88 -4.31 44.94 32.13
C GLY A 88 -3.89 46.41 32.10
N ASN A 89 -2.59 46.63 31.88
CA ASN A 89 -1.99 47.97 31.89
C ASN A 89 -1.67 48.44 30.46
N ILE A 90 -2.02 49.69 30.15
CA ILE A 90 -1.65 50.37 28.90
C ILE A 90 -0.58 51.40 29.24
N VAL A 91 0.54 51.35 28.51
CA VAL A 91 1.67 52.27 28.68
C VAL A 91 1.85 53.08 27.41
N LEU A 92 1.81 54.41 27.51
CA LEU A 92 1.93 55.34 26.39
C LEU A 92 3.12 56.28 26.59
N TRP A 93 3.89 56.49 25.53
CA TRP A 93 4.95 57.50 25.47
C TRP A 93 4.50 58.66 24.58
N LEU A 94 4.20 59.80 25.18
CA LEU A 94 3.79 61.03 24.48
C LEU A 94 4.98 61.98 24.34
N SER A 95 5.33 62.36 23.11
CA SER A 95 6.37 63.35 22.87
C SER A 95 5.91 64.72 23.40
N VAL A 96 6.77 65.38 24.16
CA VAL A 96 6.48 66.72 24.67
C VAL A 96 6.44 67.75 23.53
N ASP A 97 7.31 67.57 22.54
CA ASP A 97 7.49 68.54 21.46
C ASP A 97 6.41 68.40 20.38
N SER A 98 6.12 67.16 19.95
CA SER A 98 5.11 66.94 18.89
C SER A 98 3.69 66.74 19.42
N GLN A 99 3.52 66.52 20.73
CA GLN A 99 2.22 66.17 21.35
C GLN A 99 1.57 64.91 20.73
N GLN A 100 2.38 64.02 20.14
CA GLN A 100 1.93 62.77 19.56
C GLN A 100 2.39 61.56 20.37
N VAL A 101 1.55 60.51 20.40
CA VAL A 101 1.91 59.24 21.02
C VAL A 101 2.95 58.56 20.13
N VAL A 102 4.19 58.51 20.62
CA VAL A 102 5.30 57.91 19.90
C VAL A 102 5.35 56.41 20.11
N CYS A 103 4.86 55.88 21.24
CA CYS A 103 4.79 54.44 21.46
C CYS A 103 3.64 54.08 22.39
N SER A 104 2.97 52.97 22.11
CA SER A 104 1.90 52.39 22.93
C SER A 104 2.16 50.90 23.11
N VAL A 105 2.24 50.47 24.36
CA VAL A 105 2.49 49.08 24.74
C VAL A 105 1.33 48.61 25.59
N ARG A 106 0.71 47.49 25.20
CA ARG A 106 -0.29 46.81 26.02
C ARG A 106 0.41 45.69 26.78
N LYS A 107 0.25 45.67 28.10
CA LYS A 107 0.78 44.61 28.95
C LYS A 107 -0.38 43.90 29.63
N GLY A 108 -0.66 42.67 29.20
CA GLY A 108 -1.64 41.79 29.84
C GLY A 108 -3.10 41.90 29.37
N ILE A 109 -3.40 42.58 28.26
CA ILE A 109 -4.76 42.58 27.68
C ILE A 109 -4.85 41.41 26.69
N LYS A 110 -5.60 40.36 27.04
CA LYS A 110 -5.97 39.32 26.07
C LYS A 110 -7.17 39.85 25.24
N VAL A 111 -7.13 39.70 23.91
CA VAL A 111 -8.16 40.17 22.97
C VAL A 111 -8.99 38.99 22.47
N ASP A 112 -10.28 39.20 22.15
CA ASP A 112 -11.17 38.17 21.60
C ASP A 112 -10.61 37.64 20.27
N SER A 113 -10.52 36.32 20.13
CA SER A 113 -10.10 35.63 18.90
C SER A 113 -11.27 35.16 18.04
N CYS A 114 -12.51 35.28 18.52
CA CYS A 114 -13.73 34.88 17.82
C CYS A 114 -14.92 35.76 18.25
N PHE A 115 -15.94 35.88 17.40
CA PHE A 115 -17.13 36.69 17.67
C PHE A 115 -18.44 35.89 17.62
N SER A 116 -18.41 34.70 17.02
CA SER A 116 -19.52 33.75 16.89
C SER A 116 -19.02 32.30 16.83
N GLU A 117 -19.91 31.33 17.03
CA GLU A 117 -19.55 29.90 16.94
C GLU A 117 -19.08 29.51 15.54
N LEU A 118 -19.62 30.16 14.51
CA LEU A 118 -19.21 29.94 13.12
C LEU A 118 -17.75 30.34 12.86
N ASP A 119 -17.20 31.27 13.63
CA ASP A 119 -15.78 31.64 13.52
C ASP A 119 -14.84 30.55 14.07
N CYS A 120 -15.39 29.60 14.84
CA CYS A 120 -14.68 28.50 15.45
C CYS A 120 -14.97 27.16 14.77
N ASP A 121 -15.69 27.14 13.64
CA ASP A 121 -15.95 25.93 12.87
C ASP A 121 -14.63 25.36 12.33
N ASP A 122 -14.21 24.21 12.86
CA ASP A 122 -13.01 23.49 12.42
C ASP A 122 -13.28 22.48 11.29
N GLY A 123 -14.54 22.41 10.82
CA GLY A 123 -15.00 21.50 9.78
C GLY A 123 -15.15 20.05 10.22
N LEU A 124 -14.96 19.75 11.52
CA LEU A 124 -15.11 18.40 12.06
C LEU A 124 -16.48 18.23 12.70
N VAL A 125 -17.32 17.37 12.13
CA VAL A 125 -18.63 17.02 12.71
C VAL A 125 -18.54 16.34 14.09
N SER A 126 -17.34 15.94 14.51
CA SER A 126 -17.06 15.30 15.81
C SER A 126 -16.90 16.28 16.99
N THR A 127 -16.91 17.59 16.72
CA THR A 127 -16.64 18.65 17.70
C THR A 127 -17.81 19.62 17.82
N ILE A 128 -17.97 20.16 19.03
CA ILE A 128 -18.85 21.28 19.34
C ILE A 128 -17.97 22.51 19.42
N ASP A 129 -18.16 23.41 18.47
CA ASP A 129 -17.36 24.61 18.34
C ASP A 129 -18.02 25.75 19.11
N LYS A 130 -17.30 26.25 20.11
CA LYS A 130 -17.75 27.33 20.98
C LYS A 130 -16.73 28.46 21.01
N CYS A 131 -17.23 29.67 21.07
CA CYS A 131 -16.57 30.94 21.13
C CYS A 131 -16.94 31.54 22.48
N GLU A 132 -16.19 31.15 23.51
CA GLU A 132 -16.53 31.39 24.89
C GLU A 132 -15.35 31.98 25.68
N GLY A 133 -15.63 32.49 26.88
CA GLY A 133 -14.64 33.15 27.75
C GLY A 133 -14.58 34.68 27.62
N THR A 134 -13.75 35.29 28.46
CA THR A 134 -13.41 36.73 28.43
C THR A 134 -11.88 36.89 28.60
N PRO A 135 -11.15 37.16 27.52
CA PRO A 135 -11.65 37.33 26.14
C PRO A 135 -12.14 36.02 25.52
N ARG A 136 -12.99 36.15 24.51
CA ARG A 136 -13.57 35.03 23.77
C ARG A 136 -12.50 34.31 22.97
N THR A 137 -12.44 32.99 23.12
CA THR A 137 -11.54 32.13 22.36
C THR A 137 -12.28 30.90 21.85
N CYS A 138 -11.82 30.34 20.74
CA CYS A 138 -12.39 29.11 20.23
C CYS A 138 -12.03 27.91 21.11
N SER A 139 -13.02 27.08 21.36
CA SER A 139 -12.91 25.78 22.01
C SER A 139 -13.69 24.76 21.21
N HIS A 140 -13.04 23.64 20.87
CA HIS A 140 -13.62 22.55 20.10
C HIS A 140 -13.76 21.34 21.03
N GLY A 141 -14.95 21.17 21.59
CA GLY A 141 -15.25 20.09 22.53
C GLY A 141 -15.65 18.83 21.80
N ARG A 142 -15.02 17.68 22.07
CA ARG A 142 -15.45 16.42 21.45
C ARG A 142 -16.88 16.05 21.86
N ILE A 143 -17.70 15.65 20.91
CA ILE A 143 -19.00 15.06 21.20
C ILE A 143 -18.77 13.64 21.73
N THR A 144 -19.19 13.38 22.96
CA THR A 144 -19.09 12.06 23.63
C THR A 144 -20.45 11.55 24.11
N GLU A 145 -21.49 12.36 23.97
CA GLU A 145 -22.86 12.03 24.33
C GLU A 145 -23.56 11.42 23.12
N CYS A 146 -24.38 10.39 23.36
CA CYS A 146 -25.14 9.69 22.34
C CYS A 146 -26.43 10.47 22.08
N ARG A 147 -26.56 11.10 20.91
CA ARG A 147 -27.71 11.95 20.57
C ARG A 147 -28.10 11.80 19.10
N GLY A 148 -29.12 10.98 18.84
CA GLY A 148 -29.65 10.84 17.49
C GLY A 148 -30.19 12.15 16.86
N GLY A 149 -29.90 12.32 15.57
CA GLY A 149 -30.32 13.43 14.73
C GLY A 149 -29.32 14.58 14.62
N ASP A 150 -28.07 14.40 15.06
CA ASP A 150 -26.97 15.36 14.93
C ASP A 150 -25.91 14.96 13.88
N ASN A 151 -26.12 13.84 13.17
CA ASN A 151 -25.29 13.29 12.10
C ASN A 151 -23.87 12.89 12.55
N PHE A 152 -23.63 12.68 13.84
CA PHE A 152 -22.35 12.21 14.34
C PHE A 152 -22.53 11.04 15.32
N CYS A 153 -21.76 9.96 15.14
CA CYS A 153 -21.76 8.82 16.05
C CYS A 153 -20.47 8.78 16.87
N PRO A 154 -20.50 9.06 18.19
CA PRO A 154 -19.36 8.87 19.07
C PRO A 154 -19.01 7.38 19.26
N SER A 155 -17.71 7.08 19.39
CA SER A 155 -17.19 5.70 19.52
C SER A 155 -17.75 4.87 20.69
N ASN A 156 -18.35 5.51 21.69
CA ASN A 156 -18.94 4.89 22.87
C ASN A 156 -20.47 4.72 22.78
N CYS A 157 -21.08 5.07 21.65
CA CYS A 157 -22.51 5.02 21.42
C CYS A 157 -22.90 3.83 20.54
N THR A 158 -24.13 3.36 20.71
CA THR A 158 -24.74 2.28 19.91
C THR A 158 -25.98 2.81 19.22
N ALA A 159 -26.43 2.11 18.17
CA ALA A 159 -27.63 2.48 17.39
C ALA A 159 -28.91 2.67 18.24
N ASP A 160 -29.01 2.02 19.40
CA ASP A 160 -30.15 2.14 20.32
C ASP A 160 -30.12 3.44 21.14
N LEU A 161 -28.94 4.03 21.34
CA LEU A 161 -28.71 5.26 22.10
C LEU A 161 -28.52 6.48 21.19
N ASP A 162 -28.03 6.26 19.98
CA ASP A 162 -27.79 7.27 18.97
C ASP A 162 -28.19 6.75 17.59
N GLY A 163 -29.24 7.32 17.01
CA GLY A 163 -29.77 6.91 15.71
C GLY A 163 -28.82 7.15 14.54
N ASP A 164 -27.80 7.99 14.74
CA ASP A 164 -26.78 8.28 13.72
C ASP A 164 -25.64 7.24 13.72
N CYS A 165 -25.60 6.34 14.71
CA CYS A 165 -24.69 5.20 14.77
C CYS A 165 -25.09 4.01 13.88
N VAL A 166 -26.18 4.12 13.13
CA VAL A 166 -26.55 3.15 12.10
C VAL A 166 -25.74 3.45 10.84
N ARG A 167 -24.79 2.57 10.46
CA ARG A 167 -24.17 2.60 9.12
C ARG A 167 -25.27 2.40 8.07
N GLN A 168 -25.79 3.50 7.53
CA GLN A 168 -26.76 3.44 6.45
C GLN A 168 -26.06 2.94 5.19
N CYS A 169 -26.39 1.72 4.78
CA CYS A 169 -25.88 1.12 3.55
C CYS A 169 -26.95 1.11 2.45
N THR A 170 -26.50 1.15 1.21
CA THR A 170 -27.32 0.99 -0.01
C THR A 170 -26.92 -0.23 -0.82
N SER A 171 -25.68 -0.69 -0.67
CA SER A 171 -25.14 -1.94 -1.19
C SER A 171 -24.27 -2.64 -0.12
N ASN A 172 -23.89 -3.89 -0.37
CA ASN A 172 -22.95 -4.61 0.49
C ASN A 172 -21.57 -3.94 0.52
N ASP A 173 -21.16 -3.28 -0.56
CA ASP A 173 -19.87 -2.57 -0.64
C ASP A 173 -19.76 -1.44 0.40
N ASP A 174 -20.89 -0.79 0.73
CA ASP A 174 -20.95 0.25 1.76
C ASP A 174 -20.70 -0.30 3.18
N CYS A 175 -20.82 -1.62 3.34
CA CYS A 175 -20.66 -2.31 4.61
C CYS A 175 -19.26 -2.79 4.89
N SER A 176 -18.29 -2.60 3.99
CA SER A 176 -16.96 -3.15 4.19
C SER A 176 -16.33 -2.73 5.53
N ASP A 177 -15.86 -3.72 6.30
CA ASP A 177 -15.05 -3.53 7.51
C ASP A 177 -13.56 -3.89 7.28
N GLU A 178 -13.18 -4.10 6.03
CA GLU A 178 -11.85 -4.57 5.59
C GLU A 178 -11.45 -5.94 6.13
N ASN A 179 -12.36 -6.67 6.79
CA ASN A 179 -12.13 -8.01 7.29
C ASN A 179 -12.57 -9.05 6.26
N ILE A 180 -11.59 -9.65 5.60
CA ILE A 180 -11.80 -10.69 4.59
C ILE A 180 -12.42 -11.99 5.14
N LEU A 181 -12.50 -12.15 6.47
CA LEU A 181 -13.15 -13.30 7.14
C LEU A 181 -14.61 -13.02 7.51
N THR A 182 -15.20 -11.94 7.01
CA THR A 182 -16.63 -11.64 7.17
C THR A 182 -17.30 -11.42 5.83
N GLU A 183 -18.53 -11.93 5.72
CA GLU A 183 -19.46 -11.57 4.67
C GLU A 183 -20.20 -10.30 5.12
N ASP A 184 -19.96 -9.21 4.41
CA ASP A 184 -20.50 -7.90 4.74
C ASP A 184 -21.83 -7.69 4.01
N ILE A 185 -22.92 -7.79 4.76
CA ILE A 185 -24.27 -7.78 4.19
C ILE A 185 -24.97 -6.48 4.55
N CYS A 186 -25.49 -5.81 3.53
CA CYS A 186 -26.42 -4.70 3.68
C CYS A 186 -27.87 -5.19 3.64
N TYR A 187 -28.58 -5.08 4.75
CA TYR A 187 -30.03 -5.30 4.77
C TYR A 187 -30.78 -4.09 4.22
N GLY A 188 -30.98 -4.04 2.90
CA GLY A 188 -31.55 -2.89 2.19
C GLY A 188 -32.93 -2.38 2.65
N LEU A 189 -33.71 -3.20 3.37
CA LEU A 189 -34.99 -2.79 3.96
C LEU A 189 -34.82 -1.91 5.21
N ILE A 190 -33.78 -2.15 6.00
CA ILE A 190 -33.51 -1.45 7.26
C ILE A 190 -32.23 -0.59 7.18
N LYS A 191 -31.49 -0.67 6.07
CA LYS A 191 -30.21 0.02 5.82
C LYS A 191 -29.19 -0.21 6.94
N VAL A 192 -29.03 -1.47 7.33
CA VAL A 192 -28.11 -1.91 8.40
C VAL A 192 -27.09 -2.86 7.81
N CYS A 193 -25.81 -2.62 8.15
CA CYS A 193 -24.72 -3.54 7.89
C CYS A 193 -24.66 -4.65 8.94
N THR A 194 -24.39 -5.87 8.50
CA THR A 194 -24.08 -7.01 9.37
C THR A 194 -22.89 -7.77 8.84
N PHE A 195 -22.11 -8.32 9.76
CA PHE A 195 -20.88 -9.06 9.48
C PHE A 195 -21.11 -10.51 9.88
N LYS A 196 -21.18 -11.40 8.90
CA LYS A 196 -21.31 -12.82 9.17
C LYS A 196 -19.92 -13.47 9.04
N PRO A 197 -19.37 -14.12 10.07
CA PRO A 197 -18.11 -14.83 9.94
C PRO A 197 -18.16 -15.83 8.77
N LEU A 198 -17.19 -15.73 7.87
CA LEU A 198 -16.92 -16.73 6.84
C LEU A 198 -16.04 -17.83 7.42
N ASP A 199 -16.24 -19.03 6.90
CA ASP A 199 -15.26 -20.10 7.12
C ASP A 199 -13.94 -19.69 6.43
N LYS A 200 -12.79 -19.97 7.07
CA LYS A 200 -11.46 -19.75 6.48
C LYS A 200 -11.35 -20.43 5.11
N LYS A 201 -11.95 -21.62 4.98
CA LYS A 201 -12.01 -22.40 3.73
C LYS A 201 -12.80 -21.67 2.63
N GLU A 202 -13.93 -21.04 2.97
CA GLU A 202 -14.74 -20.25 2.02
C GLU A 202 -14.03 -18.95 1.62
N ALA A 203 -13.24 -18.36 2.52
CA ALA A 203 -12.47 -17.16 2.26
C ALA A 203 -11.14 -17.42 1.51
N GLY A 204 -10.76 -18.69 1.30
CA GLY A 204 -9.52 -19.07 0.62
C GLY A 204 -8.25 -18.71 1.41
N ILE A 205 -8.38 -18.59 2.74
CA ILE A 205 -7.33 -18.16 3.67
C ILE A 205 -6.95 -19.33 4.57
N CYS A 206 -5.69 -19.39 4.98
CA CYS A 206 -5.20 -20.47 5.83
C CYS A 206 -4.17 -20.00 6.86
N GLU A 207 -4.14 -20.71 7.98
CA GLU A 207 -3.07 -20.65 8.98
C GLU A 207 -2.28 -21.97 9.02
N GLU A 208 -2.96 -23.07 8.73
CA GLU A 208 -2.38 -24.40 8.58
C GLU A 208 -2.90 -25.10 7.33
N LEU A 209 -2.25 -26.20 6.93
CA LEU A 209 -2.62 -26.95 5.72
C LEU A 209 -4.06 -27.47 5.77
N ALA A 210 -4.56 -27.83 6.95
CA ALA A 210 -5.91 -28.35 7.14
C ALA A 210 -7.00 -27.35 6.72
N ASP A 211 -6.73 -26.04 6.76
CA ASP A 211 -7.68 -25.01 6.32
C ASP A 211 -7.89 -25.04 4.80
N CYS A 212 -6.93 -25.60 4.05
CA CYS A 212 -6.97 -25.73 2.59
C CYS A 212 -7.35 -27.13 2.10
N GLU A 213 -7.67 -28.08 2.98
CA GLU A 213 -8.09 -29.41 2.51
C GLU A 213 -9.47 -29.31 1.86
N ASP A 214 -9.56 -29.51 0.54
CA ASP A 214 -10.82 -29.48 -0.22
C ASP A 214 -11.45 -30.87 -0.42
N ASP A 215 -10.87 -31.88 0.22
CA ASP A 215 -11.20 -33.32 0.07
C ASP A 215 -11.07 -33.82 -1.38
N ASN A 216 -10.39 -33.08 -2.27
CA ASN A 216 -10.15 -33.50 -3.63
C ASN A 216 -8.82 -34.28 -3.72
N PRO A 217 -8.85 -35.60 -3.97
CA PRO A 217 -7.63 -36.41 -4.08
C PRO A 217 -6.77 -36.07 -5.32
N CYS A 218 -7.26 -35.20 -6.21
CA CYS A 218 -6.59 -34.80 -7.43
C CYS A 218 -5.90 -33.44 -7.39
N THR A 219 -5.81 -32.83 -6.22
CA THR A 219 -5.07 -31.61 -5.98
C THR A 219 -4.06 -31.82 -4.85
N ILE A 220 -2.97 -31.06 -4.89
CA ILE A 220 -2.08 -30.87 -3.76
C ILE A 220 -2.43 -29.53 -3.14
N ASP A 221 -2.90 -29.59 -1.91
CA ASP A 221 -3.27 -28.41 -1.16
C ASP A 221 -2.03 -27.80 -0.50
N SER A 222 -1.91 -26.48 -0.59
CA SER A 222 -0.83 -25.74 0.03
C SER A 222 -1.36 -24.46 0.67
N CYS A 223 -0.75 -24.12 1.81
CA CYS A 223 -0.96 -22.87 2.50
C CYS A 223 0.33 -22.05 2.44
N THR A 224 0.35 -20.99 1.63
CA THR A 224 1.50 -20.09 1.51
C THR A 224 1.04 -18.65 1.64
N ASP A 225 1.73 -17.85 2.45
CA ASP A 225 1.38 -16.44 2.71
C ASP A 225 -0.11 -16.25 3.10
N SER A 226 -0.61 -17.15 3.95
CA SER A 226 -2.00 -17.21 4.41
C SER A 226 -3.05 -17.37 3.31
N LYS A 227 -2.65 -17.89 2.14
CA LYS A 227 -3.55 -18.15 1.02
C LYS A 227 -3.53 -19.63 0.65
N CYS A 228 -4.73 -20.18 0.41
CA CYS A 228 -4.87 -21.53 -0.10
C CYS A 228 -4.57 -21.60 -1.60
N SER A 229 -3.91 -22.68 -1.98
CA SER A 229 -3.67 -23.09 -3.37
C SER A 229 -3.93 -24.60 -3.48
N HIS A 230 -4.57 -24.99 -4.58
CA HIS A 230 -4.90 -26.37 -4.90
C HIS A 230 -4.34 -26.67 -6.29
N ASP A 231 -3.14 -27.23 -6.32
CA ASP A 231 -2.45 -27.48 -7.59
C ASP A 231 -2.84 -28.85 -8.14
N PRO A 232 -3.29 -28.96 -9.41
CA PRO A 232 -3.66 -30.24 -10.00
C PRO A 232 -2.52 -31.26 -9.97
N LEU A 233 -2.84 -32.49 -9.56
CA LEU A 233 -1.96 -33.64 -9.74
C LEU A 233 -1.80 -33.98 -11.22
N ILE A 234 -0.72 -34.70 -11.54
CA ILE A 234 -0.42 -35.15 -12.89
C ILE A 234 -1.58 -36.01 -13.42
N ASN A 235 -2.01 -35.72 -14.65
CA ASN A 235 -3.09 -36.47 -15.32
C ASN A 235 -2.76 -37.98 -15.39
N GLY A 236 -3.72 -38.84 -15.06
CA GLY A 236 -3.54 -40.29 -14.96
C GLY A 236 -3.15 -40.80 -13.56
N THR A 237 -2.97 -39.90 -12.58
CA THR A 237 -2.78 -40.28 -11.17
C THR A 237 -4.04 -40.98 -10.65
N PHE A 238 -3.88 -42.09 -9.94
CA PHE A 238 -5.02 -42.83 -9.36
C PHE A 238 -5.64 -42.02 -8.21
N CYS A 239 -6.95 -41.79 -8.24
CA CYS A 239 -7.66 -41.06 -7.19
C CYS A 239 -8.75 -41.88 -6.48
N ASP A 240 -9.35 -42.86 -7.15
CA ASP A 240 -10.43 -43.71 -6.63
C ASP A 240 -10.58 -44.96 -7.51
N ASP A 241 -11.41 -45.92 -7.09
CA ASP A 241 -11.64 -47.18 -7.80
C ASP A 241 -12.12 -46.94 -9.24
N ARG A 242 -11.25 -47.26 -10.21
CA ARG A 242 -11.42 -47.01 -11.66
C ARG A 242 -11.58 -45.52 -12.03
N LYS A 243 -11.00 -44.62 -11.25
CA LYS A 243 -10.90 -43.20 -11.58
C LYS A 243 -9.46 -42.72 -11.58
N GLU A 244 -9.22 -41.65 -12.32
CA GLU A 244 -7.94 -40.99 -12.43
C GLU A 244 -8.11 -39.47 -12.36
N CYS A 245 -7.03 -38.79 -11.99
CA CYS A 245 -6.97 -37.34 -12.04
C CYS A 245 -6.83 -36.87 -13.48
N PHE A 246 -7.65 -35.90 -13.86
CA PHE A 246 -7.53 -35.19 -15.11
C PHE A 246 -7.90 -33.73 -14.89
N ASP A 247 -6.95 -32.82 -15.16
CA ASP A 247 -7.10 -31.37 -14.95
C ASP A 247 -7.64 -31.01 -13.56
N GLY A 248 -7.16 -31.71 -12.53
CA GLY A 248 -7.52 -31.48 -11.12
C GLY A 248 -8.82 -32.14 -10.66
N ALA A 249 -9.54 -32.86 -11.53
CA ALA A 249 -10.76 -33.58 -11.17
C ALA A 249 -10.55 -35.09 -11.14
N CYS A 250 -11.17 -35.79 -10.17
CA CYS A 250 -11.20 -37.24 -10.11
C CYS A 250 -12.33 -37.80 -11.01
N VAL A 251 -11.97 -38.22 -12.21
CA VAL A 251 -12.89 -38.59 -13.29
C VAL A 251 -12.78 -40.07 -13.66
N SER A 252 -13.79 -40.63 -14.34
CA SER A 252 -13.71 -42.01 -14.83
C SER A 252 -12.59 -42.16 -15.86
N VAL A 253 -11.83 -43.26 -15.79
CA VAL A 253 -10.73 -43.58 -16.75
C VAL A 253 -11.19 -43.69 -18.21
N THR A 254 -12.50 -43.74 -18.45
CA THR A 254 -13.11 -43.79 -19.79
C THR A 254 -13.49 -42.43 -20.34
N GLU A 255 -13.43 -41.35 -19.55
CA GLU A 255 -13.82 -40.01 -19.98
C GLU A 255 -12.78 -39.38 -20.91
N ASN A 256 -11.50 -39.67 -20.67
CA ASN A 256 -10.39 -39.15 -21.44
C ASN A 256 -9.58 -40.30 -22.05
N GLU A 257 -9.54 -40.35 -23.38
CA GLU A 257 -8.70 -41.30 -24.11
C GLU A 257 -7.22 -40.89 -24.08
N MET A 258 -6.32 -41.86 -24.10
CA MET A 258 -4.87 -41.65 -24.21
C MET A 258 -4.52 -41.11 -25.60
N VAL A 259 -3.89 -39.94 -25.63
CA VAL A 259 -3.48 -39.23 -26.85
C VAL A 259 -1.99 -38.99 -26.83
N VAL A 260 -1.30 -39.39 -27.91
CA VAL A 260 0.12 -39.13 -28.15
C VAL A 260 0.27 -37.92 -29.08
N LYS A 261 1.21 -37.01 -28.76
CA LYS A 261 1.55 -35.82 -29.54
C LYS A 261 3.07 -35.61 -29.59
N ASN A 262 3.51 -34.69 -30.45
CA ASN A 262 4.88 -34.18 -30.51
C ASN A 262 5.94 -35.29 -30.63
N ILE A 263 5.71 -36.24 -31.54
CA ILE A 263 6.64 -37.35 -31.78
C ILE A 263 7.85 -36.78 -32.52
N GLU A 264 9.02 -36.96 -31.94
CA GLU A 264 10.27 -36.46 -32.48
C GLU A 264 11.36 -37.53 -32.35
N ALA A 265 12.33 -37.47 -33.26
CA ALA A 265 13.54 -38.28 -33.22
C ALA A 265 14.75 -37.34 -33.25
N GLU A 266 15.77 -37.66 -32.49
CA GLU A 266 17.01 -36.90 -32.41
C GLU A 266 18.20 -37.87 -32.32
N GLN A 267 19.25 -37.65 -33.10
CA GLN A 267 20.50 -38.41 -32.94
C GLN A 267 21.21 -37.91 -31.67
N SER A 268 21.37 -38.77 -30.66
CA SER A 268 21.99 -38.42 -29.37
C SER A 268 23.44 -38.92 -29.22
N GLY A 269 23.91 -39.72 -30.18
CA GLY A 269 25.25 -40.30 -30.22
C GLY A 269 25.57 -40.92 -31.58
N GLU A 270 26.74 -41.54 -31.72
CA GLU A 270 27.21 -42.12 -33.01
C GLU A 270 26.28 -43.21 -33.55
N ARG A 271 25.67 -43.98 -32.65
CA ARG A 271 24.77 -45.10 -32.99
C ARG A 271 23.50 -45.10 -32.13
N GLU A 272 23.12 -43.90 -31.70
CA GLU A 272 22.03 -43.69 -30.75
C GLU A 272 21.03 -42.68 -31.28
N VAL A 273 19.75 -43.01 -31.13
CA VAL A 273 18.63 -42.12 -31.47
C VAL A 273 17.71 -42.06 -30.28
N LYS A 274 17.46 -40.85 -29.80
CA LYS A 274 16.49 -40.54 -28.78
C LYS A 274 15.14 -40.26 -29.46
N ILE A 275 14.11 -40.99 -29.04
CA ILE A 275 12.74 -40.80 -29.50
C ILE A 275 11.94 -40.18 -28.36
N THR A 276 11.28 -39.06 -28.62
CA THR A 276 10.51 -38.31 -27.62
C THR A 276 9.07 -38.10 -28.09
N TRP A 277 8.13 -38.08 -27.14
CA TRP A 277 6.74 -37.69 -27.38
C TRP A 277 6.07 -37.28 -26.07
N THR A 278 4.89 -36.68 -26.16
CA THR A 278 4.07 -36.34 -24.99
C THR A 278 2.73 -37.05 -25.02
N THR A 279 2.17 -37.31 -23.85
CA THR A 279 0.81 -37.81 -23.67
C THR A 279 -0.03 -36.87 -22.84
N ASN A 280 -1.36 -36.94 -22.99
CA ASN A 280 -2.30 -36.14 -22.19
C ASN A 280 -2.47 -36.65 -20.75
N LYS A 281 -1.98 -37.85 -20.45
CA LYS A 281 -1.98 -38.48 -19.13
C LYS A 281 -0.88 -39.53 -19.04
N GLN A 282 -0.47 -39.87 -17.83
CA GLN A 282 0.63 -40.78 -17.56
C GLN A 282 0.48 -42.13 -18.28
N GLY A 283 1.49 -42.48 -19.07
CA GLY A 283 1.57 -43.73 -19.82
C GLY A 283 2.97 -44.36 -19.74
N ASP A 284 3.05 -45.66 -20.04
CA ASP A 284 4.31 -46.32 -20.34
C ASP A 284 4.86 -45.86 -21.70
N SER A 285 6.11 -46.26 -22.00
CA SER A 285 6.77 -45.86 -23.23
C SER A 285 7.18 -47.08 -24.05
N THR A 286 6.59 -47.28 -25.22
CA THR A 286 6.99 -48.34 -26.16
C THR A 286 7.37 -47.74 -27.50
N VAL A 287 8.56 -48.06 -28.00
CA VAL A 287 8.99 -47.76 -29.37
C VAL A 287 9.20 -49.06 -30.13
N LYS A 288 8.57 -49.18 -31.30
CA LYS A 288 8.82 -50.26 -32.25
C LYS A 288 9.44 -49.70 -33.52
N TYR A 289 10.50 -50.33 -34.03
CA TYR A 289 11.22 -49.79 -35.18
C TYR A 289 11.75 -50.88 -36.12
N GLY A 290 11.98 -50.49 -37.38
CA GLY A 290 12.50 -51.37 -38.41
C GLY A 290 13.09 -50.61 -39.59
N VAL A 291 13.80 -51.34 -40.46
CA VAL A 291 14.47 -50.75 -41.63
C VAL A 291 13.48 -50.65 -42.80
N TRP A 292 13.36 -49.45 -43.37
CA TRP A 292 12.55 -49.18 -44.57
C TRP A 292 13.15 -49.84 -45.83
N PRO A 293 12.34 -50.32 -46.81
CA PRO A 293 10.88 -50.29 -46.89
C PRO A 293 10.15 -51.49 -46.27
N ASN A 294 10.87 -52.55 -45.91
CA ASN A 294 10.29 -53.81 -45.45
C ASN A 294 10.34 -53.94 -43.91
N ALA A 295 9.96 -52.88 -43.20
CA ALA A 295 10.06 -52.85 -41.74
C ALA A 295 9.09 -53.84 -41.10
N SER A 296 9.62 -54.79 -40.33
CA SER A 296 8.81 -55.76 -39.57
C SER A 296 8.39 -55.27 -38.18
N TYR A 297 8.94 -54.14 -37.70
CA TYR A 297 8.70 -53.59 -36.34
C TYR A 297 8.94 -54.60 -35.20
N ASP A 298 9.83 -55.58 -35.41
CA ASP A 298 10.17 -56.60 -34.42
C ASP A 298 11.15 -56.10 -33.35
N ASN A 299 11.86 -54.98 -33.60
CA ASN A 299 12.70 -54.36 -32.59
C ASN A 299 11.81 -53.49 -31.70
N ILE A 300 11.83 -53.78 -30.40
CA ILE A 300 10.96 -53.14 -29.41
C ILE A 300 11.83 -52.69 -28.24
N GLU A 301 11.73 -51.41 -27.91
CA GLU A 301 12.24 -50.85 -26.66
C GLU A 301 11.06 -50.40 -25.80
N GLU A 302 11.11 -50.71 -24.50
CA GLU A 302 9.99 -50.48 -23.58
C GLU A 302 10.48 -50.01 -22.21
N ILE A 303 9.82 -48.97 -21.70
CA ILE A 303 10.03 -48.38 -20.38
C ILE A 303 8.67 -48.43 -19.66
N LYS A 304 8.63 -49.01 -18.46
CA LYS A 304 7.38 -49.30 -17.73
C LYS A 304 6.96 -48.21 -16.75
N GLU A 305 7.82 -47.21 -16.58
CA GLU A 305 7.54 -46.00 -15.83
C GLU A 305 6.44 -45.19 -16.50
N TYR A 306 5.49 -44.72 -15.69
CA TYR A 306 4.34 -43.96 -16.15
C TYR A 306 4.65 -42.46 -16.10
N VAL A 307 4.84 -41.86 -17.28
CA VAL A 307 5.22 -40.44 -17.45
C VAL A 307 4.32 -39.77 -18.49
N VAL A 308 4.32 -38.43 -18.52
CA VAL A 308 3.63 -37.65 -19.57
C VAL A 308 4.60 -37.17 -20.66
N ASP A 309 5.85 -36.94 -20.28
CA ASP A 309 6.96 -36.64 -21.19
C ASP A 309 7.79 -37.90 -21.35
N HIS A 310 7.81 -38.46 -22.55
CA HIS A 310 8.42 -39.75 -22.84
C HIS A 310 9.75 -39.58 -23.55
N GLU A 311 10.71 -40.41 -23.18
CA GLU A 311 12.02 -40.49 -23.81
C GLU A 311 12.45 -41.95 -23.89
N VAL A 312 12.80 -42.42 -25.09
CA VAL A 312 13.33 -43.77 -25.31
C VAL A 312 14.60 -43.68 -26.16
N LEU A 313 15.71 -44.20 -25.62
CA LEU A 313 16.99 -44.25 -26.30
C LEU A 313 17.14 -45.56 -27.08
N LEU A 314 17.19 -45.46 -28.41
CA LEU A 314 17.50 -46.57 -29.29
C LEU A 314 19.01 -46.66 -29.51
N GLN A 315 19.61 -47.82 -29.26
CA GLN A 315 21.05 -48.04 -29.40
C GLN A 315 21.39 -48.99 -30.55
N ASN A 316 22.68 -49.07 -30.89
CA ASN A 316 23.22 -49.96 -31.92
C ASN A 316 22.58 -49.76 -33.31
N ILE A 317 22.18 -48.53 -33.61
CA ILE A 317 21.56 -48.20 -34.89
C ILE A 317 22.62 -48.16 -36.00
N SER A 318 22.31 -48.80 -37.13
CA SER A 318 23.20 -48.78 -38.29
C SER A 318 23.07 -47.47 -39.04
N VAL A 319 24.20 -46.84 -39.30
CA VAL A 319 24.29 -45.58 -40.04
C VAL A 319 23.86 -45.72 -41.51
N GLY A 320 23.30 -44.65 -42.08
CA GLY A 320 22.93 -44.55 -43.50
C GLY A 320 21.73 -45.41 -43.92
N LYS A 321 21.08 -46.09 -42.97
CA LYS A 321 19.84 -46.82 -43.20
C LYS A 321 18.67 -45.97 -42.74
N LYS A 322 17.62 -45.93 -43.57
CA LYS A 322 16.35 -45.31 -43.18
C LYS A 322 15.57 -46.27 -42.28
N TYR A 323 15.23 -45.80 -41.10
CA TYR A 323 14.35 -46.47 -40.16
C TYR A 323 12.97 -45.83 -40.17
N VAL A 324 11.95 -46.64 -39.93
CA VAL A 324 10.60 -46.21 -39.58
C VAL A 324 10.29 -46.71 -38.17
N PHE A 325 9.56 -45.91 -37.42
CA PHE A 325 9.22 -46.25 -36.04
C PHE A 325 7.76 -45.92 -35.72
N LYS A 326 7.25 -46.58 -34.69
CA LYS A 326 5.95 -46.33 -34.08
C LYS A 326 6.14 -46.18 -32.59
N VAL A 327 5.39 -45.27 -31.99
CA VAL A 327 5.31 -45.13 -30.55
C VAL A 327 3.94 -45.59 -30.07
N ARG A 328 3.91 -46.06 -28.83
CA ARG A 328 2.69 -46.45 -28.14
C ARG A 328 2.86 -46.17 -26.65
N SER A 329 1.80 -45.67 -26.05
CA SER A 329 1.68 -45.54 -24.60
C SER A 329 0.39 -46.18 -24.11
N ALA A 330 0.48 -46.83 -22.97
CA ALA A 330 -0.62 -47.39 -22.22
C ALA A 330 -0.62 -46.81 -20.80
N ASP A 331 -1.78 -46.45 -20.27
CA ASP A 331 -1.89 -46.09 -18.86
C ASP A 331 -1.89 -47.34 -17.95
N ARG A 332 -1.88 -47.11 -16.64
CA ARG A 332 -1.92 -48.16 -15.62
C ARG A 332 -3.21 -48.98 -15.60
N PHE A 333 -4.26 -48.49 -16.25
CA PHE A 333 -5.55 -49.17 -16.37
C PHE A 333 -5.67 -49.95 -17.69
N GLY A 334 -4.62 -49.92 -18.52
CA GLY A 334 -4.57 -50.61 -19.80
C GLY A 334 -5.32 -49.88 -20.91
N GLN A 335 -5.71 -48.61 -20.73
CA GLN A 335 -6.14 -47.78 -21.84
C GLN A 335 -4.91 -47.41 -22.66
N THR A 336 -5.01 -47.50 -23.98
CA THR A 336 -3.86 -47.37 -24.86
C THR A 336 -4.14 -46.38 -25.96
N ALA A 337 -3.18 -45.53 -26.27
CA ALA A 337 -3.22 -44.84 -27.56
C ALA A 337 -3.13 -45.90 -28.68
N SER A 338 -3.79 -45.61 -29.81
CA SER A 338 -3.46 -46.30 -31.05
C SER A 338 -1.96 -46.14 -31.31
N GLU A 339 -1.30 -47.16 -31.88
CA GLU A 339 0.10 -47.00 -32.29
C GLU A 339 0.19 -45.81 -33.26
N VAL A 340 0.93 -44.75 -32.87
CA VAL A 340 1.10 -43.55 -33.68
C VAL A 340 2.46 -43.61 -34.34
N GLY A 341 2.49 -43.40 -35.66
CA GLY A 341 3.71 -43.37 -36.46
C GLY A 341 3.66 -44.30 -37.66
N GLY A 342 4.82 -44.86 -38.03
CA GLY A 342 5.01 -45.74 -39.18
C GLY A 342 5.77 -45.04 -40.31
N ASP A 343 5.27 -45.14 -41.55
CA ASP A 343 5.95 -44.60 -42.74
C ASP A 343 6.20 -43.08 -42.70
N ARG A 344 5.50 -42.36 -41.80
CA ARG A 344 5.63 -40.91 -41.60
C ARG A 344 6.71 -40.54 -40.60
N GLU A 345 6.99 -41.41 -39.63
CA GLU A 345 7.96 -41.16 -38.57
C GLU A 345 9.22 -41.94 -38.88
N THR A 346 10.23 -41.21 -39.36
CA THR A 346 11.42 -41.82 -39.94
C THR A 346 12.67 -41.11 -39.47
N PHE A 347 13.76 -41.84 -39.31
CA PHE A 347 15.07 -41.28 -39.05
C PHE A 347 16.15 -42.05 -39.82
N THR A 348 17.26 -41.37 -40.11
CA THR A 348 18.45 -41.94 -40.72
C THR A 348 19.66 -41.31 -40.05
N LEU A 349 20.51 -42.11 -39.39
CA LEU A 349 21.74 -41.59 -38.78
C LEU A 349 22.72 -41.15 -39.87
N CYS A 350 23.42 -40.05 -39.60
CA CYS A 350 24.53 -39.60 -40.42
C CYS A 350 25.82 -40.37 -40.08
N LEU A 351 26.77 -40.38 -41.03
CA LEU A 351 28.13 -40.92 -40.84
C LEU A 351 28.90 -40.16 -39.77
N GLU A 352 29.89 -40.84 -39.18
CA GLU A 352 30.71 -40.41 -38.03
C GLU A 352 31.33 -39.02 -38.17
N GLU A 353 31.46 -38.49 -39.39
CA GLU A 353 32.04 -37.18 -39.65
C GLU A 353 31.02 -36.31 -40.41
N CYS A 354 29.96 -35.90 -39.71
CA CYS A 354 29.16 -34.79 -40.18
C CYS A 354 29.95 -33.50 -40.01
N ASP A 355 30.98 -33.37 -40.82
CA ASP A 355 31.96 -32.29 -40.87
C ASP A 355 32.27 -32.10 -42.36
N ASP A 356 31.94 -30.93 -42.90
CA ASP A 356 32.23 -30.62 -44.30
C ASP A 356 33.70 -30.15 -44.50
N GLY A 357 34.50 -30.21 -43.43
CA GLY A 357 35.89 -29.77 -43.35
C GLY A 357 36.02 -28.26 -43.27
N ASN A 358 34.92 -27.53 -43.14
CA ASN A 358 34.90 -26.08 -43.05
C ASN A 358 34.68 -25.64 -41.61
N SER A 359 35.75 -25.14 -40.98
CA SER A 359 35.68 -24.59 -39.62
C SER A 359 34.76 -23.37 -39.48
N CYS A 360 34.24 -22.82 -40.58
CA CYS A 360 33.28 -21.70 -40.59
C CYS A 360 31.81 -22.14 -40.66
N THR A 361 31.53 -23.43 -40.56
CA THR A 361 30.17 -23.96 -40.53
C THR A 361 29.90 -24.74 -39.26
N ILE A 362 28.67 -24.63 -38.77
CA ILE A 362 28.09 -25.56 -37.82
C ILE A 362 27.49 -26.69 -38.65
N ASP A 363 28.11 -27.85 -38.56
CA ASP A 363 27.64 -29.06 -39.20
C ASP A 363 26.66 -29.79 -38.28
N SER A 364 25.53 -30.18 -38.85
CA SER A 364 24.45 -30.83 -38.12
C SER A 364 23.86 -31.96 -38.95
N CYS A 365 23.57 -33.08 -38.28
CA CYS A 365 22.90 -34.19 -38.94
C CYS A 365 21.40 -33.90 -39.07
N ASN A 366 20.90 -33.74 -40.30
CA ASN A 366 19.46 -33.78 -40.53
C ASN A 366 19.01 -35.24 -40.68
N ILE A 367 18.55 -35.82 -39.58
CA ILE A 367 18.14 -37.23 -39.54
C ILE A 367 16.86 -37.52 -40.36
N SER A 368 16.04 -36.51 -40.65
CA SER A 368 14.86 -36.68 -41.51
C SER A 368 15.26 -36.86 -42.97
N LEU A 369 16.39 -36.28 -43.38
CA LEU A 369 16.96 -36.41 -44.71
C LEU A 369 18.07 -37.46 -44.79
N GLY A 370 18.64 -37.85 -43.64
CA GLY A 370 19.84 -38.69 -43.58
C GLY A 370 21.06 -38.01 -44.19
N ALA A 371 21.13 -36.69 -44.07
CA ALA A 371 22.13 -35.86 -44.73
C ALA A 371 22.76 -34.88 -43.75
N CYS A 372 24.04 -34.59 -43.97
CA CYS A 372 24.73 -33.52 -43.26
C CYS A 372 24.33 -32.17 -43.84
N GLU A 373 23.94 -31.27 -42.95
CA GLU A 373 23.68 -29.88 -43.26
C GLU A 373 24.72 -29.02 -42.57
N SER A 374 25.39 -28.17 -43.35
CA SER A 374 26.32 -27.18 -42.85
C SER A 374 25.69 -25.79 -42.94
N LYS A 375 25.72 -25.04 -41.82
CA LYS A 375 25.24 -23.65 -41.76
C LYS A 375 26.38 -22.75 -41.31
N THR A 376 26.58 -21.63 -41.99
CA THR A 376 27.63 -20.68 -41.65
C THR A 376 27.53 -20.25 -40.18
N ASP A 377 28.62 -20.43 -39.44
CA ASP A 377 28.73 -19.96 -38.07
C ASP A 377 29.17 -18.49 -38.06
N THR A 378 28.22 -17.58 -37.84
CA THR A 378 28.49 -16.15 -37.77
C THR A 378 29.14 -15.72 -36.46
N SER A 379 29.31 -16.63 -35.50
CA SER A 379 29.99 -16.38 -34.23
C SER A 379 31.52 -16.53 -34.31
N ILE A 380 32.04 -17.12 -35.40
CA ILE A 380 33.48 -17.32 -35.61
C ILE A 380 34.08 -16.11 -36.34
N GLU A 381 35.03 -15.45 -35.68
CA GLU A 381 35.69 -14.24 -36.20
C GLU A 381 36.53 -14.58 -37.45
N GLY A 382 36.16 -14.01 -38.60
CA GLY A 382 36.78 -14.30 -39.91
C GLY A 382 35.93 -15.17 -40.85
N CYS A 383 34.78 -15.67 -40.40
CA CYS A 383 33.84 -16.49 -41.17
C CYS A 383 32.67 -15.69 -41.78
N THR A 384 32.93 -14.45 -42.21
CA THR A 384 31.95 -13.61 -42.94
C THR A 384 32.12 -13.76 -44.45
N GLN A 385 31.00 -13.96 -45.17
CA GLN A 385 30.89 -14.11 -46.64
C GLN A 385 31.78 -13.17 -47.46
#